data_AF-A0A914RL59-F1
#
_entry.id   AF-A0A914RL59-F1
#
_cell.length_a   1.000
_cell.length_b   1.000
_cell.length_c   1.000
_cell.angle_alpha   90.00
_cell.angle_beta   90.00
_cell.angle_gamma   90.00
#
_symmetry.space_group_name_H-M   'P 1'
#
loop_
_entity.id
_entity.type
_entity.pdbx_description
1 polymer ?
#
loop_
_entity_poly.entity_id
_entity_poly.type
_entity_poly.pdbx_seq_one_letter_code
_entity_poly.pdbx_strand_id
1 'polypeptide(L)'
;MLNDRQSQVSSAAAQLLTISLTHRGDTLSAEAETLVTTILMKLPDVHACVQTYTDLLAALIAFATHQLYSCIDVLLIQPLPYSVSTTDAWHTLAHEGSLFAQMTDYVLELMTNGCGASDGGSSVKIVKPEVCTLAAALTELIKAGEPEEELLNRIPQILTALLQFLAAVVDTQYPVLQKESKDAPLIITPELRRLSSTPGALASQALRTLLLRTRDDNIVEEMNAERAWSDCVDTVHFTTAICVLSRSINEHRPEWIPPLVRLLVPRMDSPSDAYRTAAAAVLSSLVKRLTA
;
A
#
# COMPACT_ATOMS: atom_id res chain seq x y z
N MET A 1 6.25 -32.52 6.14
CA MET A 1 7.40 -32.39 5.23
C MET A 1 8.04 -31.02 5.32
N LEU A 2 7.28 -29.91 5.17
CA LEU A 2 7.85 -28.55 5.34
C LEU A 2 8.42 -28.27 6.75
N ASN A 3 7.88 -28.89 7.80
CA ASN A 3 8.39 -28.76 9.17
C ASN A 3 9.30 -29.94 9.58
N ASP A 4 9.93 -30.62 8.61
CA ASP A 4 10.87 -31.71 8.92
C ASP A 4 12.10 -31.15 9.65
N ARG A 5 12.66 -31.94 10.59
CA ARG A 5 13.87 -31.53 11.32
C ARG A 5 15.10 -31.53 10.42
N GLN A 6 15.09 -32.30 9.35
CA GLN A 6 16.14 -32.33 8.35
C GLN A 6 15.89 -31.21 7.33
N SER A 7 16.74 -30.18 7.35
CA SER A 7 16.62 -29.01 6.47
C SER A 7 16.61 -29.35 4.99
N GLN A 8 17.28 -30.43 4.59
CA GLN A 8 17.28 -30.92 3.20
C GLN A 8 15.91 -31.46 2.79
N VAL A 9 15.20 -32.15 3.69
CA VAL A 9 13.88 -32.73 3.42
C VAL A 9 12.82 -31.62 3.35
N SER A 10 12.89 -30.65 4.26
CA SER A 10 11.96 -29.52 4.25
C SER A 10 12.15 -28.62 3.03
N SER A 11 13.41 -28.33 2.67
CA SER A 11 13.76 -27.57 1.46
C SER A 11 13.33 -28.30 0.18
N ALA A 12 13.63 -29.61 0.06
CA ALA A 12 13.19 -30.40 -1.09
C ALA A 12 11.65 -30.41 -1.23
N ALA A 13 10.91 -30.46 -0.12
CA ALA A 13 9.46 -30.38 -0.15
C ALA A 13 8.95 -29.02 -0.65
N ALA A 14 9.60 -27.92 -0.24
CA ALA A 14 9.29 -26.58 -0.73
C ALA A 14 9.62 -26.44 -2.23
N GLN A 15 10.76 -26.96 -2.68
CA GLN A 15 11.13 -26.94 -4.10
C GLN A 15 10.18 -27.78 -4.97
N LEU A 16 9.74 -28.95 -4.49
CA LEU A 16 8.72 -29.75 -5.18
C LEU A 16 7.39 -28.99 -5.28
N LEU A 17 7.01 -28.25 -4.25
CA LEU A 17 5.85 -27.36 -4.30
C LEU A 17 6.05 -26.29 -5.37
N THR A 18 7.20 -25.59 -5.39
CA THR A 18 7.54 -24.59 -6.41
C THR A 18 7.39 -25.16 -7.82
N ILE A 19 8.01 -26.32 -8.11
CA ILE A 19 7.91 -26.97 -9.42
C ILE A 19 6.45 -27.29 -9.78
N SER A 20 5.68 -27.78 -8.82
CA SER A 20 4.26 -28.11 -9.04
C SER A 20 3.44 -26.87 -9.39
N LEU A 21 3.67 -25.75 -8.69
CA LEU A 21 2.96 -24.49 -8.92
C LEU A 21 3.41 -23.83 -10.23
N THR A 22 4.69 -23.90 -10.59
CA THR A 22 5.17 -23.43 -11.90
C THR A 22 4.42 -24.10 -13.05
N HIS A 23 4.19 -25.42 -12.97
CA HIS A 23 3.60 -26.18 -14.07
C HIS A 23 2.06 -26.25 -14.06
N ARG A 24 1.42 -26.04 -12.91
CA ARG A 24 -0.02 -26.28 -12.74
C ARG A 24 -0.78 -25.16 -12.02
N GLY A 25 -0.13 -24.03 -11.73
CA GLY A 25 -0.73 -22.94 -10.96
C GLY A 25 -1.96 -22.31 -11.64
N ASP A 26 -2.00 -22.32 -12.96
CA ASP A 26 -3.16 -21.91 -13.77
C ASP A 26 -4.41 -22.76 -13.50
N THR A 27 -4.24 -24.05 -13.23
CA THR A 27 -5.34 -24.99 -12.96
C THR A 27 -5.92 -24.91 -11.55
N LEU A 28 -5.30 -24.15 -10.65
CA LEU A 28 -5.61 -24.09 -9.22
C LEU A 28 -6.32 -22.78 -8.81
N SER A 29 -7.04 -22.14 -9.73
CA SER A 29 -7.75 -20.89 -9.44
C SER A 29 -8.83 -21.03 -8.37
N ALA A 30 -9.52 -22.19 -8.30
CA ALA A 30 -10.55 -22.46 -7.30
C ALA A 30 -9.98 -22.59 -5.89
N GLU A 31 -8.73 -23.04 -5.75
CA GLU A 31 -8.04 -23.25 -4.47
C GLU A 31 -7.04 -22.12 -4.16
N ALA A 32 -6.94 -21.09 -4.99
CA ALA A 32 -5.89 -20.08 -4.91
C ALA A 32 -5.82 -19.40 -3.54
N GLU A 33 -6.97 -18.95 -3.02
CA GLU A 33 -7.05 -18.31 -1.70
C GLU A 33 -6.56 -19.23 -0.59
N THR A 34 -6.98 -20.50 -0.62
CA THR A 34 -6.61 -21.50 0.38
C THR A 34 -5.12 -21.83 0.31
N LEU A 35 -4.56 -21.96 -0.89
CA LEU A 35 -3.15 -22.24 -1.11
C LEU A 35 -2.28 -21.10 -0.58
N VAL A 36 -2.55 -19.85 -0.98
CA VAL A 36 -1.78 -18.68 -0.55
C VAL A 36 -1.87 -18.52 0.97
N THR A 37 -3.07 -18.64 1.54
CA THR A 37 -3.26 -18.60 3.00
C THR A 37 -2.43 -19.68 3.69
N THR A 38 -2.40 -20.89 3.15
CA THR A 38 -1.61 -22.00 3.71
C THR A 38 -0.11 -21.72 3.64
N ILE A 39 0.38 -21.17 2.52
CA ILE A 39 1.79 -20.77 2.37
C ILE A 39 2.15 -19.71 3.41
N LEU A 40 1.35 -18.65 3.53
CA LEU A 40 1.59 -17.56 4.48
C LEU A 40 1.57 -18.05 5.94
N MET A 41 0.63 -18.92 6.30
CA MET A 41 0.56 -19.53 7.63
C MET A 41 1.77 -20.43 7.92
N LYS A 42 2.45 -20.95 6.90
CA LYS A 42 3.63 -21.81 7.04
C LYS A 42 4.95 -21.06 7.07
N LEU A 43 5.02 -19.84 6.53
CA LEU A 43 6.25 -19.04 6.53
C LEU A 43 6.85 -18.85 7.96
N PRO A 44 6.07 -18.48 9.00
CA PRO A 44 6.62 -18.34 10.35
C PRO A 44 7.18 -19.65 10.92
N ASP A 45 6.54 -20.79 10.61
CA ASP A 45 6.96 -22.11 11.10
C ASP A 45 8.36 -22.51 10.58
N VAL A 46 8.69 -22.10 9.36
CA VAL A 46 9.94 -22.48 8.67
C VAL A 46 10.99 -21.38 8.71
N HIS A 47 10.71 -20.23 9.33
CA HIS A 47 11.58 -19.05 9.37
C HIS A 47 12.99 -19.35 9.94
N ALA A 48 13.12 -20.31 10.85
CA ALA A 48 14.40 -20.73 11.40
C ALA A 48 15.32 -21.43 10.37
N CYS A 49 14.75 -22.00 9.30
CA CYS A 49 15.49 -22.64 8.22
C CYS A 49 15.46 -21.74 6.98
N VAL A 50 16.47 -20.86 6.85
CA VAL A 50 16.57 -19.86 5.76
C VAL A 50 16.33 -20.49 4.38
N GLN A 51 16.93 -21.64 4.08
CA GLN A 51 16.74 -22.29 2.79
C GLN A 51 15.28 -22.69 2.53
N THR A 52 14.62 -23.32 3.51
CA THR A 52 13.21 -23.74 3.35
C THR A 52 12.30 -22.52 3.24
N TYR A 53 12.60 -21.47 4.01
CA TYR A 53 11.86 -20.21 3.95
C TYR A 53 11.95 -19.55 2.57
N THR A 54 13.17 -19.43 2.02
CA THR A 54 13.40 -18.89 0.68
C THR A 54 12.75 -19.76 -0.40
N ASP A 55 12.84 -21.10 -0.29
CA ASP A 55 12.19 -22.00 -1.25
C ASP A 55 10.65 -21.87 -1.22
N LEU A 56 10.07 -21.64 -0.03
CA LEU A 56 8.62 -21.44 0.12
C LEU A 56 8.17 -20.07 -0.43
N LEU A 57 8.99 -19.02 -0.28
CA LEU A 57 8.79 -17.73 -0.94
C LEU A 57 8.89 -17.85 -2.47
N ALA A 58 9.82 -18.67 -2.98
CA ALA A 58 9.89 -18.97 -4.41
C ALA A 58 8.64 -19.72 -4.91
N ALA A 59 8.06 -20.60 -4.10
CA ALA A 59 6.79 -21.24 -4.41
C ALA A 59 5.65 -20.22 -4.53
N LEU A 60 5.64 -19.20 -3.68
CA LEU A 60 4.67 -18.10 -3.76
C LEU A 60 4.83 -17.30 -5.07
N ILE A 61 6.06 -16.94 -5.46
CA ILE A 61 6.32 -16.30 -6.77
C ILE A 61 5.80 -17.17 -7.90
N ALA A 62 6.17 -18.46 -7.90
CA ALA A 62 5.77 -19.40 -8.95
C ALA A 62 4.25 -19.54 -9.09
N PHE A 63 3.50 -19.31 -8.01
CA PHE A 63 2.04 -19.29 -8.06
C PHE A 63 1.49 -17.94 -8.49
N ALA A 64 2.08 -16.85 -8.03
CA ALA A 64 1.67 -15.49 -8.36
C ALA A 64 1.81 -15.18 -9.86
N THR A 65 2.72 -15.83 -10.58
CA THR A 65 2.79 -15.74 -12.05
C THR A 65 1.52 -16.24 -12.75
N HIS A 66 0.70 -17.07 -12.08
CA HIS A 66 -0.57 -17.59 -12.59
C HIS A 66 -1.79 -16.95 -11.92
N GLN A 67 -1.72 -16.66 -10.62
CA GLN A 67 -2.86 -16.22 -9.78
C GLN A 67 -2.53 -14.96 -8.96
N LEU A 68 -1.91 -13.96 -9.60
CA LEU A 68 -1.40 -12.76 -8.93
C LEU A 68 -2.45 -12.05 -8.06
N TYR A 69 -3.63 -11.77 -8.62
CA TYR A 69 -4.66 -11.01 -7.90
C TYR A 69 -5.15 -11.73 -6.66
N SER A 70 -5.33 -13.05 -6.72
CA SER A 70 -5.67 -13.86 -5.54
C SER A 70 -4.56 -13.83 -4.47
N CYS A 71 -3.29 -13.76 -4.88
CA CYS A 71 -2.19 -13.57 -3.94
C CYS A 71 -2.28 -12.19 -3.25
N ILE A 72 -2.57 -11.13 -4.03
CA ILE A 72 -2.72 -9.77 -3.51
C ILE A 72 -3.91 -9.68 -2.54
N ASP A 73 -5.07 -10.24 -2.90
CA ASP A 73 -6.28 -10.21 -2.06
C ASP A 73 -6.04 -10.89 -0.70
N VAL A 74 -5.37 -12.04 -0.70
CA VAL A 74 -5.00 -12.74 0.53
C VAL A 74 -3.99 -11.96 1.36
N LEU A 75 -3.03 -11.29 0.72
CA LEU A 75 -2.07 -10.42 1.42
C LEU A 75 -2.73 -9.17 2.00
N LEU A 76 -3.74 -8.60 1.32
CA LEU A 76 -4.47 -7.42 1.77
C LEU A 76 -5.31 -7.67 3.02
N ILE A 77 -5.79 -8.90 3.25
CA ILE A 77 -6.57 -9.23 4.46
C ILE A 77 -5.70 -9.61 5.67
N GLN A 78 -4.37 -9.55 5.54
CA GLN A 78 -3.49 -9.86 6.66
C GLN A 78 -3.56 -8.77 7.75
N PRO A 79 -3.35 -9.15 9.03
CA PRO A 79 -3.34 -8.19 10.14
C PRO A 79 -2.29 -7.09 9.95
N LEU A 80 -2.65 -5.86 10.32
CA LEU A 80 -1.75 -4.71 10.33
C LEU A 80 -1.24 -4.41 11.75
N PRO A 81 0.03 -3.98 11.95
CA PRO A 81 1.08 -3.95 10.94
C PRO A 81 1.38 -5.36 10.42
N TYR A 82 1.78 -5.45 9.17
CA TYR A 82 2.12 -6.74 8.57
C TYR A 82 3.20 -7.45 9.39
N SER A 83 3.04 -8.77 9.52
CA SER A 83 4.08 -9.61 10.12
C SER A 83 5.33 -9.62 9.25
N VAL A 84 6.47 -10.01 9.82
CA VAL A 84 7.73 -10.18 9.05
C VAL A 84 7.51 -11.08 7.84
N SER A 85 6.80 -12.20 7.99
CA SER A 85 6.52 -13.11 6.88
C SER A 85 5.58 -12.54 5.83
N THR A 86 4.63 -11.71 6.23
CA THR A 86 3.74 -11.01 5.29
C THR A 86 4.49 -9.93 4.52
N THR A 87 5.35 -9.15 5.20
CA THR A 87 6.24 -8.17 4.56
C THR A 87 7.20 -8.86 3.60
N ASP A 88 7.83 -9.97 4.00
CA ASP A 88 8.71 -10.73 3.12
C ASP A 88 7.97 -11.24 1.87
N ALA A 89 6.72 -11.70 2.02
CA ALA A 89 5.88 -12.11 0.89
C ALA A 89 5.58 -10.94 -0.07
N TRP A 90 5.17 -9.78 0.44
CA TRP A 90 5.00 -8.56 -0.36
C TRP A 90 6.27 -8.20 -1.11
N HIS A 91 7.39 -8.18 -0.39
CA HIS A 91 8.67 -7.78 -0.93
C HIS A 91 9.14 -8.76 -2.01
N THR A 92 9.15 -10.06 -1.73
CA THR A 92 9.53 -11.10 -2.69
C THR A 92 8.75 -11.00 -4.00
N LEU A 93 7.43 -10.77 -3.95
CA LEU A 93 6.63 -10.59 -5.16
C LEU A 93 6.96 -9.28 -5.89
N ALA A 94 7.22 -8.21 -5.14
CA ALA A 94 7.56 -6.89 -5.66
C ALA A 94 8.99 -6.76 -6.23
N HIS A 95 9.85 -7.79 -6.07
CA HIS A 95 11.18 -7.81 -6.68
C HIS A 95 11.16 -8.31 -8.14
N GLU A 96 10.07 -8.94 -8.57
CA GLU A 96 9.87 -9.36 -9.95
C GLU A 96 9.21 -8.21 -10.73
N GLY A 97 9.95 -7.55 -11.62
CA GLY A 97 9.50 -6.29 -12.24
C GLY A 97 8.11 -6.35 -12.91
N SER A 98 7.79 -7.46 -13.58
CA SER A 98 6.48 -7.65 -14.21
C SER A 98 5.36 -7.84 -13.17
N LEU A 99 5.64 -8.47 -12.04
CA LEU A 99 4.69 -8.63 -10.93
C LEU A 99 4.52 -7.30 -10.20
N PHE A 100 5.61 -6.60 -9.88
CA PHE A 100 5.57 -5.30 -9.22
C PHE A 100 4.65 -4.30 -9.95
N ALA A 101 4.82 -4.20 -11.28
CA ALA A 101 4.00 -3.38 -12.14
C ALA A 101 2.50 -3.67 -11.96
N GLN A 102 2.11 -4.94 -12.13
CA GLN A 102 0.73 -5.41 -12.01
C GLN A 102 0.17 -5.26 -10.59
N MET A 103 0.98 -5.55 -9.57
CA MET A 103 0.59 -5.40 -8.17
C MET A 103 0.29 -3.94 -7.83
N THR A 104 1.18 -3.04 -8.25
CA THR A 104 1.03 -1.60 -7.99
C THR A 104 -0.19 -1.06 -8.72
N ASP A 105 -0.36 -1.40 -9.99
CA ASP A 105 -1.51 -0.94 -10.78
C ASP A 105 -2.83 -1.43 -10.18
N TYR A 106 -2.88 -2.69 -9.71
CA TYR A 106 -4.05 -3.26 -9.05
C TYR A 106 -4.37 -2.58 -7.71
N VAL A 107 -3.37 -2.38 -6.85
CA VAL A 107 -3.58 -1.69 -5.56
C VAL A 107 -4.02 -0.24 -5.78
N LEU A 108 -3.47 0.46 -6.77
CA LEU A 108 -3.89 1.83 -7.12
C LEU A 108 -5.32 1.89 -7.66
N GLU A 109 -5.75 0.89 -8.43
CA GLU A 109 -7.13 0.74 -8.88
C GLU A 109 -8.07 0.52 -7.69
N LEU A 110 -7.73 -0.41 -6.78
CA LEU A 110 -8.49 -0.65 -5.55
C LEU A 110 -8.59 0.60 -4.67
N MET A 111 -7.51 1.39 -4.54
CA MET A 111 -7.55 2.67 -3.81
C MET A 111 -8.50 3.66 -4.46
N THR A 112 -8.45 3.77 -5.78
CA THR A 112 -9.31 4.69 -6.53
C THR A 112 -10.79 4.33 -6.40
N ASN A 113 -11.12 3.03 -6.34
CA ASN A 113 -12.49 2.53 -6.26
C ASN A 113 -13.01 2.41 -4.81
N GLY A 114 -12.12 2.12 -3.85
CA GLY A 114 -12.45 1.78 -2.47
C GLY A 114 -12.60 2.97 -1.53
N CYS A 115 -12.00 4.13 -1.84
CA CYS A 115 -12.04 5.34 -0.99
C CYS A 115 -13.33 6.17 -1.09
N GLY A 116 -14.40 5.65 -1.70
CA GLY A 116 -15.72 6.30 -1.69
C GLY A 116 -16.30 6.33 -0.27
N ALA A 117 -16.22 7.48 0.40
CA ALA A 117 -16.81 7.66 1.72
C ALA A 117 -18.35 7.61 1.62
N SER A 118 -18.95 6.80 2.51
CA SER A 118 -20.36 6.86 2.85
C SER A 118 -20.67 8.24 3.44
N ASP A 119 -21.47 9.04 2.76
CA ASP A 119 -22.05 10.26 3.31
C ASP A 119 -22.89 9.92 4.54
N GLY A 120 -22.40 10.31 5.73
CA GLY A 120 -23.10 10.13 6.99
C GLY A 120 -22.88 11.34 7.88
N GLY A 121 -23.89 12.21 7.97
CA GLY A 121 -23.82 13.49 8.67
C GLY A 121 -23.47 13.42 10.16
N SER A 122 -22.89 14.49 10.68
CA SER A 122 -22.63 14.84 12.10
C SER A 122 -21.99 13.82 13.05
N SER A 123 -21.78 12.57 12.66
CA SER A 123 -21.12 11.51 13.44
C SER A 123 -19.68 11.32 12.98
N VAL A 124 -18.82 10.83 13.88
CA VAL A 124 -17.45 10.39 13.57
C VAL A 124 -17.49 9.40 12.40
N LYS A 125 -16.74 9.68 11.33
CA LYS A 125 -16.66 8.79 10.17
C LYS A 125 -15.72 7.63 10.50
N ILE A 126 -16.19 6.40 10.29
CA ILE A 126 -15.42 5.19 10.53
C ILE A 126 -14.94 4.64 9.20
N VAL A 127 -13.63 4.42 9.08
CA VAL A 127 -13.04 3.81 7.89
C VAL A 127 -13.28 2.29 7.89
N LYS A 128 -13.51 1.71 6.71
CA LYS A 128 -13.54 0.27 6.56
C LYS A 128 -12.12 -0.32 6.74
N PRO A 129 -11.94 -1.45 7.46
CA PRO A 129 -10.62 -2.07 7.65
C PRO A 129 -9.84 -2.28 6.35
N GLU A 130 -10.52 -2.70 5.28
CA GLU A 130 -9.94 -3.01 3.97
C GLU A 130 -9.34 -1.77 3.29
N VAL A 131 -9.84 -0.57 3.60
CA VAL A 131 -9.27 0.66 3.07
C VAL A 131 -7.90 0.93 3.69
N CYS A 132 -7.70 0.60 4.97
CA CYS A 132 -6.40 0.79 5.64
C CYS A 132 -5.30 -0.11 5.06
N THR A 133 -5.65 -1.30 4.57
CA THR A 133 -4.67 -2.28 4.05
C THR A 133 -4.08 -1.82 2.73
N LEU A 134 -4.82 -1.03 1.95
CA LEU A 134 -4.32 -0.45 0.71
C LEU A 134 -3.15 0.52 0.93
N ALA A 135 -3.23 1.39 1.94
CA ALA A 135 -2.12 2.29 2.29
C ALA A 135 -0.90 1.50 2.82
N ALA A 136 -1.15 0.44 3.61
CA ALA A 136 -0.08 -0.42 4.10
C ALA A 136 0.58 -1.22 2.96
N ALA A 137 -0.20 -1.82 2.07
CA ALA A 137 0.28 -2.55 0.90
C ALA A 137 1.10 -1.64 -0.03
N LEU A 138 0.59 -0.44 -0.33
CA LEU A 138 1.32 0.51 -1.14
C LEU A 138 2.64 0.93 -0.48
N THR A 139 2.69 1.04 0.85
CA THR A 139 3.94 1.29 1.59
C THR A 139 4.97 0.17 1.38
N GLU A 140 4.56 -1.09 1.45
CA GLU A 140 5.45 -2.23 1.22
C GLU A 140 5.90 -2.32 -0.25
N LEU A 141 5.00 -2.06 -1.20
CA LEU A 141 5.34 -1.98 -2.63
C LEU A 141 6.38 -0.87 -2.90
N ILE A 142 6.20 0.31 -2.32
CA ILE A 142 7.17 1.40 -2.45
C ILE A 142 8.54 1.00 -1.87
N LYS A 143 8.57 0.35 -0.70
CA LYS A 143 9.83 -0.10 -0.07
C LYS A 143 10.58 -1.11 -0.94
N ALA A 144 9.86 -2.07 -1.51
CA ALA A 144 10.44 -3.22 -2.19
C ALA A 144 10.55 -3.08 -3.70
N GLY A 145 9.89 -2.10 -4.32
CA GLY A 145 9.75 -2.00 -5.76
C GLY A 145 11.09 -2.05 -6.48
N GLU A 146 11.29 -3.15 -7.21
CA GLU A 146 12.43 -3.40 -8.08
C GLU A 146 11.93 -4.02 -9.41
N PRO A 147 12.50 -3.62 -10.57
CA PRO A 147 13.55 -2.64 -10.73
C PRO A 147 13.04 -1.21 -10.45
N GLU A 148 13.92 -0.36 -9.92
CA GLU A 148 13.61 1.04 -9.56
C GLU A 148 12.86 1.83 -10.66
N GLU A 149 13.15 1.57 -11.94
CA GLU A 149 12.47 2.21 -13.08
C GLU A 149 10.95 2.00 -13.06
N GLU A 150 10.48 0.80 -12.70
CA GLU A 150 9.05 0.50 -12.65
C GLU A 150 8.33 1.31 -11.57
N LEU A 151 9.01 1.63 -10.46
CA LEU A 151 8.50 2.52 -9.42
C LEU A 151 8.47 3.96 -9.92
N LEU A 152 9.56 4.44 -10.53
CA LEU A 152 9.66 5.81 -11.05
C LEU A 152 8.56 6.12 -12.07
N ASN A 153 8.24 5.17 -12.96
CA ASN A 153 7.18 5.29 -13.96
C ASN A 153 5.78 5.46 -13.37
N ARG A 154 5.58 5.09 -12.09
CA ARG A 154 4.28 5.13 -11.39
C ARG A 154 4.17 6.23 -10.35
N ILE A 155 5.22 7.03 -10.12
CA ILE A 155 5.20 8.10 -9.12
C ILE A 155 3.98 9.02 -9.26
N PRO A 156 3.60 9.52 -10.46
CA PRO A 156 2.43 10.40 -10.59
C PRO A 156 1.13 9.73 -10.15
N GLN A 157 0.95 8.44 -10.45
CA GLN A 157 -0.22 7.65 -10.08
C GLN A 157 -0.24 7.37 -8.57
N ILE A 158 0.91 7.00 -8.00
CA ILE A 158 1.08 6.77 -6.56
C ILE A 158 0.79 8.06 -5.78
N LEU A 159 1.37 9.18 -6.19
CA LEU A 159 1.11 10.50 -5.57
C LEU A 159 -0.38 10.85 -5.65
N THR A 160 -0.99 10.70 -6.83
CA THR A 160 -2.41 10.99 -7.02
C THR A 160 -3.28 10.15 -6.08
N ALA A 161 -3.03 8.84 -6.01
CA ALA A 161 -3.78 7.92 -5.17
C ALA A 161 -3.61 8.24 -3.68
N LEU A 162 -2.37 8.49 -3.23
CA LEU A 162 -2.08 8.84 -1.83
C LEU A 162 -2.73 10.16 -1.41
N LEU A 163 -2.71 11.19 -2.27
CA LEU A 163 -3.35 12.48 -2.00
C LEU A 163 -4.87 12.35 -1.88
N GLN A 164 -5.48 11.57 -2.78
CA GLN A 164 -6.91 11.28 -2.74
C GLN A 164 -7.30 10.45 -1.52
N PHE A 165 -6.49 9.44 -1.21
CA PHE A 165 -6.68 8.61 -0.04
C PHE A 165 -6.62 9.45 1.22
N LEU A 166 -5.58 10.28 1.39
CA LEU A 166 -5.44 11.19 2.53
C LEU A 166 -6.69 12.06 2.69
N ALA A 167 -7.15 12.71 1.62
CA ALA A 167 -8.36 13.53 1.67
C ALA A 167 -9.62 12.70 2.04
N ALA A 168 -9.68 11.43 1.65
CA ALA A 168 -10.80 10.55 1.95
C ALA A 168 -10.82 10.02 3.38
N VAL A 169 -9.66 10.01 4.05
CA VAL A 169 -9.52 9.42 5.40
C VAL A 169 -9.12 10.40 6.50
N VAL A 170 -8.82 11.67 6.17
CA VAL A 170 -8.33 12.68 7.13
C VAL A 170 -9.31 12.94 8.29
N ASP A 171 -10.61 12.80 8.04
CA ASP A 171 -11.67 12.99 9.04
C ASP A 171 -12.22 11.66 9.59
N THR A 172 -11.52 10.55 9.35
CA THR A 172 -11.96 9.20 9.74
C THR A 172 -11.18 8.65 10.94
N GLN A 173 -11.81 7.73 11.66
CA GLN A 173 -11.18 6.94 12.72
C GLN A 173 -11.22 5.45 12.38
N TYR A 174 -10.32 4.69 13.03
CA TYR A 174 -10.38 3.24 12.97
C TYR A 174 -11.72 2.71 13.52
N PRO A 175 -12.24 1.60 12.95
CA PRO A 175 -13.42 0.95 13.50
C PRO A 175 -13.15 0.47 14.92
N VAL A 176 -14.19 0.32 15.73
CA VAL A 176 -14.04 -0.27 17.07
C VAL A 176 -13.56 -1.71 16.92
N LEU A 177 -12.69 -2.17 17.83
CA LEU A 177 -12.24 -3.57 17.88
C LEU A 177 -13.42 -4.51 18.16
N GLN A 178 -14.08 -4.97 17.11
CA GLN A 178 -15.08 -6.02 17.20
C GLN A 178 -14.71 -7.10 16.18
N LYS A 179 -14.52 -8.32 16.65
CA LYS A 179 -14.46 -9.48 15.76
C LYS A 179 -15.88 -9.76 15.29
N GLU A 180 -16.18 -9.48 14.02
CA GLU A 180 -17.49 -9.80 13.41
C GLU A 180 -17.76 -11.31 13.40
N SER A 181 -16.70 -12.12 13.33
CA SER A 181 -16.73 -13.58 13.44
C SER A 181 -15.53 -14.09 14.25
N LYS A 182 -15.68 -15.24 14.92
CA LYS A 182 -14.57 -15.87 15.67
C LYS A 182 -13.39 -16.23 14.75
N ASP A 183 -13.66 -16.48 13.48
CA ASP A 183 -12.71 -17.02 12.50
C ASP A 183 -12.15 -15.97 11.51
N ALA A 184 -12.71 -14.75 11.48
CA ALA A 184 -12.20 -13.70 10.60
C ALA A 184 -10.93 -13.04 11.19
N PRO A 185 -9.86 -12.85 10.38
CA PRO A 185 -8.66 -12.17 10.84
C PRO A 185 -8.96 -10.71 11.16
N LEU A 186 -8.45 -10.24 12.30
CA LEU A 186 -8.58 -8.85 12.70
C LEU A 186 -7.53 -8.02 11.94
N ILE A 187 -7.94 -7.36 10.86
CA ILE A 187 -7.08 -6.47 10.07
C ILE A 187 -6.53 -5.32 10.94
N ILE A 188 -7.40 -4.60 11.66
CA ILE A 188 -7.01 -3.46 12.50
C ILE A 188 -6.66 -3.96 13.91
N THR A 189 -5.39 -4.26 14.14
CA THR A 189 -4.92 -4.76 15.44
C THR A 189 -4.78 -3.64 16.49
N PRO A 190 -4.67 -3.98 17.80
CA PRO A 190 -4.28 -3.04 18.83
C PRO A 190 -2.88 -2.45 18.61
N GLU A 191 -1.95 -3.22 18.04
CA GLU A 191 -0.59 -2.78 17.75
C GLU A 191 -0.57 -1.67 16.69
N LEU A 192 -1.37 -1.83 15.63
CA LEU A 192 -1.54 -0.78 14.62
C LEU A 192 -1.93 0.55 15.25
N ARG A 193 -2.95 0.57 16.12
CA ARG A 193 -3.40 1.82 16.77
C ARG A 193 -2.35 2.46 17.67
N ARG A 194 -1.36 1.70 18.15
CA ARG A 194 -0.24 2.23 18.92
C ARG A 194 0.82 2.86 18.02
N LEU A 195 1.05 2.30 16.83
CA LEU A 195 2.07 2.76 15.89
C LEU A 195 1.57 3.89 14.98
N SER A 196 0.29 3.84 14.61
CA SER A 196 -0.40 4.79 13.75
C SER A 196 -1.76 5.10 14.38
N SER A 197 -1.94 6.34 14.84
CA SER A 197 -3.13 6.73 15.62
C SER A 197 -4.37 6.94 14.75
N THR A 198 -4.19 7.20 13.44
CA THR A 198 -5.29 7.47 12.50
C THR A 198 -5.06 6.77 11.16
N PRO A 199 -6.14 6.47 10.41
CA PRO A 199 -6.01 5.97 9.04
C PRO A 199 -5.19 6.90 8.13
N GLY A 200 -5.34 8.23 8.30
CA GLY A 200 -4.55 9.23 7.57
C GLY A 200 -3.05 9.10 7.82
N ALA A 201 -2.64 8.72 9.03
CA ALA A 201 -1.22 8.55 9.34
C ALA A 201 -0.57 7.41 8.52
N LEU A 202 -1.33 6.38 8.11
CA LEU A 202 -0.81 5.33 7.21
C LEU A 202 -0.46 5.89 5.83
N ALA A 203 -1.34 6.70 5.25
CA ALA A 203 -1.09 7.28 3.94
C ALA A 203 -0.03 8.39 3.98
N SER A 204 0.00 9.17 5.07
CA SER A 204 1.07 10.14 5.29
C SER A 204 2.44 9.44 5.42
N GLN A 205 2.49 8.29 6.08
CA GLN A 205 3.70 7.48 6.16
C GLN A 205 4.08 6.91 4.79
N ALA A 206 3.13 6.37 4.02
CA ALA A 206 3.37 5.88 2.67
C ALA A 206 3.98 6.97 1.76
N LEU A 207 3.44 8.19 1.81
CA LEU A 207 3.96 9.35 1.09
C LEU A 207 5.39 9.68 1.51
N ARG A 208 5.67 9.70 2.82
CA ARG A 208 7.03 9.91 3.32
C ARG A 208 7.98 8.80 2.86
N THR A 209 7.54 7.55 2.88
CA THR A 209 8.32 6.41 2.41
C THR A 209 8.62 6.53 0.92
N LEU A 210 7.69 7.02 0.09
CA LEU A 210 7.94 7.30 -1.33
C LEU A 210 9.10 8.29 -1.51
N LEU A 211 9.01 9.45 -0.85
CA LEU A 211 10.04 10.50 -0.98
C LEU A 211 11.42 10.01 -0.50
N LEU A 212 11.47 9.24 0.59
CA LEU A 212 12.73 8.64 1.05
C LEU A 212 13.26 7.59 0.06
N ARG A 213 12.38 6.79 -0.55
CA ARG A 213 12.75 5.76 -1.53
C ARG A 213 13.32 6.38 -2.81
N THR A 214 12.83 7.55 -3.19
CA THR A 214 13.27 8.31 -4.38
C THR A 214 14.38 9.32 -4.09
N ARG A 215 14.89 9.35 -2.84
CA ARG A 215 15.97 10.23 -2.35
C ARG A 215 15.63 11.72 -2.44
N ASP A 216 14.39 12.05 -2.11
CA ASP A 216 13.85 13.41 -2.08
C ASP A 216 13.87 14.00 -0.67
N ASP A 217 15.04 13.93 -0.03
CA ASP A 217 15.24 14.40 1.35
C ASP A 217 14.90 15.89 1.51
N ASN A 218 15.17 16.73 0.51
CA ASN A 218 14.80 18.15 0.51
C ASN A 218 13.28 18.36 0.71
N ILE A 219 12.46 17.55 0.02
CA ILE A 219 11.00 17.62 0.15
C ILE A 219 10.58 17.19 1.57
N VAL A 220 11.22 16.14 2.09
CA VAL A 220 10.97 15.67 3.46
C VAL A 220 11.36 16.73 4.51
N GLU A 221 12.48 17.42 4.30
CA GLU A 221 12.97 18.49 5.18
C GLU A 221 12.05 19.72 5.19
N GLU A 222 11.58 20.17 4.03
CA GLU A 222 10.61 21.26 3.93
C GLU A 222 9.28 20.92 4.62
N MET A 223 8.79 19.69 4.39
CA MET A 223 7.60 19.17 5.08
C MET A 223 7.80 19.12 6.60
N ASN A 224 9.01 18.80 7.09
CA ASN A 224 9.32 18.85 8.52
C ASN A 224 9.35 20.28 9.05
N ALA A 225 9.98 21.21 8.31
CA ALA A 225 10.14 22.60 8.71
C ALA A 225 8.79 23.32 8.87
N GLU A 226 7.84 23.04 7.97
CA GLU A 226 6.47 23.58 8.03
C GLU A 226 5.50 22.72 8.87
N ARG A 227 5.97 21.67 9.57
CA ARG A 227 5.14 20.70 10.32
C ARG A 227 4.06 20.00 9.49
N ALA A 228 4.20 20.00 8.18
CA ALA A 228 3.19 19.55 7.23
C ALA A 228 2.80 18.08 7.41
N TRP A 229 3.68 17.21 7.92
CA TRP A 229 3.33 15.80 8.22
C TRP A 229 2.22 15.65 9.26
N SER A 230 2.21 16.51 10.29
CA SER A 230 1.14 16.51 11.29
C SER A 230 -0.15 17.10 10.70
N ASP A 231 0.00 18.13 9.86
CA ASP A 231 -1.12 18.79 9.20
C ASP A 231 -1.78 17.90 8.15
N CYS A 232 -1.05 16.95 7.52
CA CYS A 232 -1.61 15.95 6.60
C CYS A 232 -2.72 15.09 7.23
N VAL A 233 -2.73 14.96 8.56
CA VAL A 233 -3.71 14.16 9.32
C VAL A 233 -4.65 15.01 10.16
N ASP A 234 -4.60 16.34 10.00
CA ASP A 234 -5.45 17.30 10.69
C ASP A 234 -6.50 17.86 9.71
N THR A 235 -7.78 17.75 10.06
CA THR A 235 -8.89 18.14 9.17
C THR A 235 -8.90 19.63 8.83
N VAL A 236 -8.33 20.48 9.69
CA VAL A 236 -8.30 21.93 9.49
C VAL A 236 -7.10 22.34 8.64
N HIS A 237 -5.94 21.74 8.89
CA HIS A 237 -4.68 22.12 8.26
C HIS A 237 -4.29 21.27 7.04
N PHE A 238 -5.09 20.24 6.71
CA PHE A 238 -4.86 19.33 5.59
C PHE A 238 -4.49 20.05 4.28
N THR A 239 -5.28 21.02 3.85
CA THR A 239 -5.06 21.73 2.58
C THR A 239 -3.78 22.56 2.60
N THR A 240 -3.39 23.08 3.76
CA THR A 240 -2.10 23.75 3.96
C THR A 240 -0.95 22.78 3.76
N ALA A 241 -1.01 21.59 4.37
CA ALA A 241 0.00 20.55 4.20
C ALA A 241 0.18 20.14 2.73
N ILE A 242 -0.92 19.94 2.00
CA ILE A 242 -0.88 19.60 0.58
C ILE A 242 -0.29 20.74 -0.25
N CYS A 243 -0.53 22.00 0.11
CA CYS A 243 0.13 23.15 -0.53
C CYS A 243 1.63 23.17 -0.28
N VAL A 244 2.12 22.82 0.92
CA VAL A 244 3.57 22.70 1.20
C VAL A 244 4.18 21.63 0.31
N LEU A 245 3.62 20.43 0.34
CA LEU A 245 4.09 19.29 -0.44
C LEU A 245 4.15 19.63 -1.95
N SER A 246 3.07 20.21 -2.48
CA SER A 246 2.96 20.49 -3.91
C SER A 246 3.95 21.55 -4.37
N ARG A 247 4.19 22.59 -3.55
CA ARG A 247 5.23 23.61 -3.81
C ARG A 247 6.62 22.97 -3.80
N SER A 248 6.89 22.13 -2.80
CA SER A 248 8.17 21.43 -2.65
C SER A 248 8.45 20.48 -3.81
N ILE A 249 7.45 19.69 -4.25
CA ILE A 249 7.55 18.86 -5.46
C ILE A 249 7.82 19.72 -6.69
N ASN A 250 7.12 20.86 -6.85
CA ASN A 250 7.35 21.74 -7.99
C ASN A 250 8.76 22.37 -8.01
N GLU A 251 9.37 22.57 -6.84
CA GLU A 251 10.72 23.11 -6.69
C GLU A 251 11.80 22.05 -6.96
N HIS A 252 11.68 20.86 -6.34
CA HIS A 252 12.72 19.82 -6.39
C HIS A 252 12.51 18.75 -7.47
N ARG A 253 11.26 18.53 -7.90
CA ARG A 253 10.84 17.53 -8.90
C ARG A 253 9.82 18.09 -9.90
N PRO A 254 10.15 19.18 -10.63
CA PRO A 254 9.23 19.82 -11.56
C PRO A 254 8.73 18.88 -12.67
N GLU A 255 9.49 17.82 -13.00
CA GLU A 255 9.12 16.80 -13.97
C GLU A 255 7.91 15.94 -13.55
N TRP A 256 7.62 15.83 -12.25
CA TRP A 256 6.46 15.10 -11.74
C TRP A 256 5.16 15.91 -11.84
N ILE A 257 5.26 17.24 -11.97
CA ILE A 257 4.10 18.12 -11.94
C ILE A 257 3.19 17.95 -13.17
N PRO A 258 3.66 17.98 -14.43
CA PRO A 258 2.77 17.82 -15.58
C PRO A 258 1.93 16.53 -15.59
N PRO A 259 2.49 15.33 -15.33
CA PRO A 259 1.67 14.12 -15.26
C PRO A 259 0.74 14.11 -14.04
N LEU A 260 1.18 14.63 -12.89
CA LEU A 260 0.34 14.75 -11.69
C LEU A 260 -0.89 15.65 -11.95
N VAL A 261 -0.69 16.82 -12.54
CA VAL A 261 -1.77 17.74 -12.93
C VAL A 261 -2.74 17.08 -13.90
N ARG A 262 -2.23 16.34 -14.89
CA ARG A 262 -3.07 15.61 -15.87
C ARG A 262 -3.98 14.58 -15.19
N LEU A 263 -3.50 13.92 -14.15
CA LEU A 263 -4.27 12.93 -13.38
C LEU A 263 -5.28 13.59 -12.44
N LEU A 264 -4.98 14.79 -11.92
CA LEU A 264 -5.82 15.50 -10.95
C LEU A 264 -6.91 16.38 -11.58
N VAL A 265 -6.69 16.95 -12.76
CA VAL A 265 -7.70 17.81 -13.42
C VAL A 265 -9.06 17.11 -13.58
N PRO A 266 -9.16 15.87 -14.10
CA PRO A 266 -10.44 15.16 -14.20
C PRO A 266 -11.11 14.89 -12.84
N ARG A 267 -10.37 14.98 -11.74
CA ARG A 267 -10.85 14.68 -10.38
C ARG A 267 -11.59 15.87 -9.77
N MET A 268 -11.46 17.06 -10.35
CA MET A 268 -12.26 18.24 -10.01
C MET A 268 -13.75 18.03 -10.28
N ASP A 269 -14.08 17.17 -11.25
CA ASP A 269 -15.46 16.80 -11.60
C ASP A 269 -15.89 15.46 -10.96
N SER A 270 -15.09 14.91 -10.05
CA SER A 270 -15.41 13.65 -9.36
C SER A 270 -16.65 13.81 -8.47
N PRO A 271 -17.51 12.78 -8.33
CA PRO A 271 -18.57 12.79 -7.32
C PRO A 271 -18.02 12.82 -5.89
N SER A 272 -16.79 12.33 -5.67
CA SER A 272 -16.14 12.31 -4.35
C SER A 272 -15.60 13.69 -3.96
N ASP A 273 -16.09 14.23 -2.85
CA ASP A 273 -15.62 15.52 -2.33
C ASP A 273 -14.15 15.48 -1.89
N ALA A 274 -13.71 14.34 -1.36
CA ALA A 274 -12.31 14.11 -1.03
C ALA A 274 -11.40 14.25 -2.27
N TYR A 275 -11.83 13.71 -3.41
CA TYR A 275 -11.01 13.76 -4.63
C TYR A 275 -10.96 15.17 -5.20
N ARG A 276 -12.08 15.89 -5.17
CA ARG A 276 -12.14 17.31 -5.54
C ARG A 276 -11.26 18.15 -4.62
N THR A 277 -11.31 17.91 -3.31
CA THR A 277 -10.53 18.65 -2.31
C THR A 277 -9.02 18.45 -2.51
N ALA A 278 -8.58 17.20 -2.69
CA ALA A 278 -7.17 16.89 -2.97
C ALA A 278 -6.70 17.57 -4.26
N ALA A 279 -7.48 17.46 -5.34
CA ALA A 279 -7.14 18.07 -6.62
C ALA A 279 -7.08 19.59 -6.54
N ALA A 280 -8.07 20.22 -5.90
CA ALA A 280 -8.12 21.67 -5.72
C ALA A 280 -6.93 22.18 -4.91
N ALA A 281 -6.57 21.50 -3.82
CA ALA A 281 -5.42 21.87 -2.98
C ALA A 281 -4.11 21.87 -3.79
N VAL A 282 -3.84 20.79 -4.53
CA VAL A 282 -2.63 20.70 -5.37
C VAL A 282 -2.66 21.76 -6.47
N LEU A 283 -3.72 21.81 -7.28
CA LEU A 283 -3.81 22.71 -8.44
C LEU A 283 -3.72 24.18 -8.01
N SER A 284 -4.37 24.57 -6.91
CA SER A 284 -4.32 25.94 -6.40
C SER A 284 -2.92 26.36 -5.95
N SER A 285 -2.12 25.43 -5.44
CA SER A 285 -0.75 25.70 -5.00
C SER A 285 0.24 25.91 -6.17
N LEU A 286 -0.08 25.35 -7.34
CA LEU A 286 0.73 25.43 -8.55
C LEU A 286 0.42 26.65 -9.43
N VAL A 287 -0.72 27.31 -9.20
CA VAL A 287 -1.01 28.59 -9.85
C VAL A 287 -0.05 29.63 -9.28
N LYS A 288 0.85 30.16 -10.12
CA LYS A 288 1.69 31.30 -9.76
C LYS A 288 0.79 32.40 -9.20
N ARG A 289 0.96 32.74 -7.92
CA ARG A 289 0.40 33.98 -7.39
C ARG A 289 1.06 35.10 -8.17
N LEU A 290 0.30 35.76 -9.05
CA LEU A 290 0.69 37.06 -9.60
C LEU A 290 0.74 38.03 -8.41
N THR A 291 1.90 38.13 -7.76
CA THR A 291 2.18 39.24 -6.86
C THR A 291 2.31 40.47 -7.74
N ALA A 292 1.28 41.32 -7.70
CA ALA A 292 1.33 42.69 -8.21
C ALA A 292 2.32 43.54 -7.41
#